data_AF-A0A812YFE8-F1
#
_entry.id   AF-A0A812YFE8-F1
#
_cell.length_a   1.000
_cell.length_b   1.000
_cell.length_c   1.000
_cell.angle_alpha   90.00
_cell.angle_beta   90.00
_cell.angle_gamma   90.00
#
_symmetry.space_group_name_H-M   'P 1'
#
loop_
_entity.id
_entity.type
_entity.pdbx_description
1 polymer ?
#
loop_
_entity_poly.entity_id
_entity_poly.type
_entity_poly.pdbx_seq_one_letter_code
_entity_poly.pdbx_strand_id
1 'polypeptide(L)'
;MPTLTHNLDPSSAKTEDDYHRLLIRWFQFGVFTPIFRVHGAGTHTEIWNFGNQTSSVINRSAITLRYRLLPYVYSGFWRVEMTGYTMQRALAFDHSADAGVRDVADAYMFGPSLLVTPIVSAGDTGTATTREVNFPQGAWVDFHTGQDRLRVRRNGRWEY
;
A
#
# COMPACT_ATOMS: atom_id res chain seq x y z
N MET A 1 -1.84 11.28 -2.30
CA MET A 1 -1.98 11.57 -0.86
C MET A 1 -3.43 11.30 -0.49
N PRO A 2 -3.74 10.56 0.58
CA PRO A 2 -5.11 10.47 1.06
C PRO A 2 -5.50 11.84 1.64
N THR A 3 -6.51 12.47 1.08
CA THR A 3 -7.16 13.66 1.62
C THR A 3 -8.24 13.21 2.60
N LEU A 4 -8.11 13.59 3.87
CA LEU A 4 -9.10 13.40 4.93
C LEU A 4 -10.43 14.07 4.52
N THR A 5 -11.39 13.27 4.02
CA THR A 5 -12.75 13.75 3.70
C THR A 5 -13.84 12.81 4.22
N HIS A 6 -13.52 11.87 5.09
CA HIS A 6 -14.56 11.09 5.79
C HIS A 6 -14.98 11.83 7.06
N ASN A 7 -16.30 11.92 7.29
CA ASN A 7 -17.02 12.68 8.33
C ASN A 7 -16.74 12.26 9.80
N LEU A 8 -15.48 12.01 10.15
CA LEU A 8 -15.07 11.76 11.53
C LEU A 8 -14.60 13.08 12.12
N ASP A 9 -15.16 13.47 13.26
CA ASP A 9 -14.71 14.64 14.00
C ASP A 9 -13.21 14.46 14.34
N PRO A 10 -12.33 15.40 13.94
CA PRO A 10 -10.90 15.31 14.22
C PRO A 10 -10.57 15.15 15.71
N SER A 11 -11.49 15.55 16.60
CA SER A 11 -11.35 15.42 18.05
C SER A 11 -11.73 14.03 18.59
N SER A 12 -12.70 13.33 17.98
CA SER A 12 -13.12 11.96 18.37
C SER A 12 -12.29 10.85 17.72
N ALA A 13 -11.64 11.15 16.59
CA ALA A 13 -10.75 10.25 15.86
C ALA A 13 -9.66 9.59 16.74
N LYS A 14 -9.24 10.25 17.84
CA LYS A 14 -8.22 9.71 18.75
C LYS A 14 -8.72 8.57 19.63
N THR A 15 -10.02 8.41 19.79
CA THR A 15 -10.64 7.41 20.69
C THR A 15 -11.47 6.36 19.96
N GLU A 16 -11.70 6.51 18.66
CA GLU A 16 -12.49 5.58 17.87
C GLU A 16 -11.64 4.45 17.29
N ASP A 17 -11.98 3.21 17.65
CA ASP A 17 -11.31 1.99 17.16
C ASP A 17 -11.31 1.89 15.63
N ASP A 18 -12.39 2.35 14.99
CA ASP A 18 -12.55 2.40 13.55
C ASP A 18 -11.54 3.36 12.90
N TYR A 19 -11.32 4.53 13.50
CA TYR A 19 -10.31 5.46 13.01
C TYR A 19 -8.89 4.89 13.15
N HIS A 20 -8.60 4.19 14.26
CA HIS A 20 -7.28 3.58 14.48
C HIS A 20 -6.98 2.49 13.44
N ARG A 21 -7.97 1.65 13.11
CA ARG A 21 -7.84 0.64 12.06
C ARG A 21 -7.62 1.28 10.69
N LEU A 22 -8.39 2.30 10.35
CA LEU A 22 -8.20 3.07 9.11
C LEU A 22 -6.80 3.70 9.06
N LEU A 23 -6.34 4.31 10.15
CA LEU A 23 -5.02 4.92 10.27
C LEU A 23 -3.92 3.89 10.01
N ILE A 24 -4.02 2.70 10.61
CA ILE A 24 -3.08 1.60 10.36
C ILE A 24 -3.06 1.24 8.87
N ARG A 25 -4.22 1.11 8.21
CA ARG A 25 -4.30 0.81 6.77
C ARG A 25 -3.66 1.91 5.91
N TRP A 26 -3.84 3.18 6.27
CA TRP A 26 -3.19 4.29 5.58
C TRP A 26 -1.67 4.28 5.75
N PHE A 27 -1.15 3.96 6.94
CA PHE A 27 0.28 3.83 7.13
C PHE A 27 0.85 2.66 6.33
N GLN A 28 0.17 1.51 6.29
CA GLN A 28 0.56 0.35 5.49
C GLN A 28 0.62 0.69 3.99
N PHE A 29 -0.39 1.38 3.46
CA PHE A 29 -0.37 1.92 2.10
C PHE A 29 0.77 2.91 1.89
N GLY A 30 0.96 3.84 2.85
CA GLY A 30 1.95 4.90 2.78
C GLY A 30 3.38 4.40 2.61
N VAL A 31 3.72 3.22 3.15
CA VAL A 31 5.04 2.57 2.97
C VAL A 31 5.45 2.52 1.49
N PHE A 32 4.47 2.27 0.62
CA PHE A 32 4.65 2.05 -0.81
C PHE A 32 4.25 3.27 -1.65
N THR A 33 4.40 4.46 -1.09
CA THR A 33 4.27 5.73 -1.81
C THR A 33 5.63 6.43 -1.88
N PRO A 34 5.89 7.30 -2.88
CA PRO A 34 7.17 8.00 -2.97
C PRO A 34 7.49 8.80 -1.70
N ILE A 35 6.51 9.53 -1.18
CA ILE A 35 6.66 10.38 0.02
C ILE A 35 5.84 9.79 1.16
N PHE A 36 6.52 9.35 2.21
CA PHE A 36 5.91 8.80 3.42
C PHE A 36 5.70 9.91 4.45
N ARG A 37 4.54 10.57 4.39
CA ARG A 37 4.21 11.72 5.25
C ARG A 37 2.77 11.65 5.72
N VAL A 38 2.57 11.80 7.02
CA VAL A 38 1.25 12.09 7.62
C VAL A 38 1.12 13.60 7.80
N HIS A 39 -0.06 14.14 7.54
CA HIS A 39 -0.36 15.56 7.72
C HIS A 39 -1.85 15.76 8.02
N GLY A 40 -2.16 16.75 8.85
CA GLY A 40 -3.52 17.15 9.20
C GLY A 40 -3.51 18.59 9.73
N ALA A 41 -4.58 19.33 9.44
CA ALA A 41 -4.69 20.73 9.86
C ALA A 41 -5.31 20.81 11.27
N GLY A 42 -4.68 21.59 12.17
CA GLY A 42 -5.19 21.78 13.54
C GLY A 42 -5.13 20.54 14.44
N THR A 43 -4.50 19.45 13.98
CA THR A 43 -4.42 18.17 14.68
C THR A 43 -2.97 17.76 14.92
N HIS A 44 -2.67 17.20 16.10
CA HIS A 44 -1.40 16.52 16.36
C HIS A 44 -1.45 15.14 15.69
N THR A 45 -0.86 15.02 14.49
CA THR A 45 -0.98 13.83 13.63
C THR A 45 0.09 12.77 13.87
N GLU A 46 0.99 13.01 14.83
CA GLU A 46 2.05 12.07 15.14
C GLU A 46 1.48 10.78 15.72
N ILE A 47 2.10 9.65 15.37
CA ILE A 47 1.54 8.32 15.64
C ILE A 47 1.29 8.07 17.13
N TRP A 48 2.13 8.63 18.01
CA TRP A 48 2.03 8.48 19.46
C TRP A 48 0.78 9.13 20.07
N ASN A 49 0.08 9.98 19.32
CA ASN A 49 -1.17 10.58 19.77
C ASN A 49 -2.38 9.63 19.65
N PHE A 50 -2.23 8.45 19.05
CA PHE A 50 -3.30 7.48 18.81
C PHE A 50 -3.19 6.23 19.71
N GLY A 51 -2.47 6.34 20.83
CA GLY A 51 -2.32 5.26 21.81
C GLY A 51 -1.19 4.27 21.49
N ASN A 52 -0.71 3.59 22.54
CA ASN A 52 0.47 2.72 22.46
C ASN A 52 0.29 1.52 21.52
N GLN A 53 -0.90 0.91 21.51
CA GLN A 53 -1.18 -0.24 20.66
C GLN A 53 -1.11 0.13 19.18
N THR A 54 -1.86 1.15 18.76
CA THR A 54 -1.90 1.64 17.38
C THR A 54 -0.53 2.12 16.92
N SER A 55 0.18 2.88 17.75
CA SER A 55 1.55 3.33 17.48
C SER A 55 2.52 2.17 17.26
N SER A 56 2.44 1.13 18.11
CA SER A 56 3.29 -0.06 18.01
C SER A 56 3.03 -0.85 16.73
N VAL A 57 1.75 -1.01 16.35
CA VAL A 57 1.36 -1.66 15.09
C VAL A 57 1.86 -0.88 13.89
N ILE A 58 1.67 0.45 13.87
CA ILE A 58 2.17 1.32 12.78
C ILE A 58 3.70 1.22 12.69
N ASN A 59 4.39 1.26 13.82
CA ASN A 59 5.86 1.21 13.83
C ASN A 59 6.39 -0.11 13.23
N ARG A 60 5.83 -1.25 13.66
CA ARG A 60 6.26 -2.58 13.19
C ARG A 60 5.85 -2.86 11.75
N SER A 61 4.60 -2.53 11.38
CA SER A 61 4.05 -2.88 10.06
C SER A 61 4.41 -1.89 8.96
N ALA A 62 4.65 -0.62 9.30
CA ALA A 62 4.89 0.42 8.30
C ALA A 62 6.26 1.08 8.43
N ILE A 63 6.56 1.74 9.55
CA ILE A 63 7.77 2.56 9.68
C ILE A 63 9.03 1.70 9.54
N THR A 64 9.11 0.60 10.30
CA THR A 64 10.26 -0.32 10.25
C THR A 64 10.47 -0.86 8.84
N LEU A 65 9.39 -1.24 8.14
CA LEU A 65 9.46 -1.73 6.78
C LEU A 65 9.94 -0.64 5.80
N ARG A 66 9.41 0.58 5.92
CA ARG A 66 9.83 1.72 5.09
C ARG A 66 11.33 1.99 5.20
N TYR A 67 11.88 1.92 6.42
CA TYR A 67 13.32 2.09 6.64
C TYR A 67 14.15 0.93 6.08
N ARG A 68 13.66 -0.31 6.19
CA ARG A 68 14.30 -1.48 5.54
C ARG A 68 14.30 -1.36 4.00
N LEU A 69 13.29 -0.72 3.43
CA LEU A 69 13.18 -0.48 1.99
C LEU A 69 13.94 0.77 1.51
N LEU A 70 14.66 1.51 2.38
CA LEU A 70 15.38 2.72 1.98
C LEU A 70 16.32 2.51 0.78
N PRO A 71 17.15 1.43 0.71
CA PRO A 71 17.99 1.21 -0.46
C PRO A 71 17.17 1.08 -1.75
N TYR A 72 16.06 0.34 -1.70
CA TYR A 72 15.17 0.16 -2.84
C TYR A 72 14.52 1.48 -3.29
N VAL A 73 13.99 2.24 -2.34
CA VAL A 73 13.32 3.52 -2.59
C VAL A 73 14.32 4.56 -3.11
N TYR A 74 15.52 4.62 -2.53
CA TYR A 74 16.56 5.57 -2.94
C TYR A 74 17.08 5.28 -4.35
N SER A 75 17.35 4.01 -4.68
CA SER A 75 17.65 3.60 -6.07
C SER A 75 16.51 3.93 -7.02
N GLY A 76 15.27 3.83 -6.54
CA GLY A 76 14.08 4.27 -7.24
C GLY A 76 14.08 5.76 -7.58
N PHE A 77 14.37 6.63 -6.61
CA PHE A 77 14.49 8.07 -6.84
C PHE A 77 15.62 8.44 -7.79
N TRP A 78 16.76 7.76 -7.70
CA TRP A 78 17.84 7.93 -8.68
C TRP A 78 17.36 7.62 -10.11
N ARG A 79 16.54 6.57 -10.31
CA ARG A 79 15.96 6.25 -11.62
C ARG A 79 14.96 7.31 -12.09
N VAL A 80 14.16 7.87 -11.17
CA VAL A 80 13.25 8.97 -11.49
C VAL A 80 14.04 10.14 -12.06
N GLU A 81 15.12 10.54 -11.36
CA GLU A 81 15.97 11.67 -11.77
C GLU A 81 16.70 11.41 -13.09
N MET A 82 17.31 10.23 -13.24
CA MET A 82 18.21 9.96 -14.37
C MET A 82 17.51 9.55 -15.65
N THR A 83 16.31 8.96 -15.57
CA THR A 83 15.63 8.38 -16.74
C THR A 83 14.18 8.81 -16.88
N GLY A 84 13.67 9.70 -16.02
CA GLY A 84 12.24 10.04 -15.98
C GLY A 84 11.35 8.87 -15.56
N TYR A 85 11.88 7.92 -14.76
CA TYR A 85 11.09 6.79 -14.28
C TYR A 85 9.95 7.26 -13.36
N THR A 86 9.00 6.37 -13.04
CA THR A 86 7.93 6.63 -12.07
C THR A 86 7.88 5.51 -11.07
N MET A 87 7.88 5.84 -9.77
CA MET A 87 7.93 4.83 -8.71
C MET A 87 6.60 4.11 -8.51
N GLN A 88 5.48 4.81 -8.61
CA GLN A 88 4.15 4.23 -8.43
C GLN A 88 3.47 4.13 -9.80
N ARG A 89 3.35 2.93 -10.35
CA ARG A 89 2.91 2.68 -11.74
C ARG A 89 1.66 1.81 -11.74
N ALA A 90 0.65 2.18 -12.51
CA ALA A 90 -0.48 1.29 -12.80
C ALA A 90 0.04 0.01 -13.46
N LEU A 91 -0.62 -1.13 -13.24
CA LEU A 91 -0.15 -2.42 -13.79
C LEU A 91 -0.02 -2.40 -15.32
N ALA A 92 -0.88 -1.66 -16.00
CA ALA A 92 -0.83 -1.48 -17.46
C ALA A 92 0.47 -0.85 -17.99
N PHE A 93 1.26 -0.16 -17.14
CA PHE A 93 2.55 0.41 -17.54
C PHE A 93 3.61 -0.66 -17.79
N ASP A 94 3.59 -1.73 -16.99
CA ASP A 94 4.59 -2.81 -17.05
C ASP A 94 4.02 -4.07 -17.75
N HIS A 95 2.69 -4.23 -17.74
CA HIS A 95 1.98 -5.39 -18.28
C HIS A 95 0.94 -4.99 -19.33
N SER A 96 1.29 -4.09 -20.25
CA SER A 96 0.38 -3.53 -21.26
C SER A 96 -0.26 -4.57 -22.20
N ALA A 97 0.39 -5.72 -22.38
CA ALA A 97 -0.10 -6.85 -23.16
C ALA A 97 -1.20 -7.65 -22.43
N ASP A 98 -1.29 -7.56 -21.11
CA ASP A 98 -2.34 -8.22 -20.33
C ASP A 98 -3.59 -7.34 -20.29
N ALA A 99 -4.62 -7.72 -21.06
CA ALA A 99 -5.87 -6.97 -21.07
C ALA A 99 -6.56 -6.94 -19.68
N GLY A 100 -6.29 -7.94 -18.83
CA GLY A 100 -6.91 -8.06 -17.51
C GLY A 100 -6.43 -7.02 -16.50
N VAL A 101 -5.32 -6.32 -16.77
CA VAL A 101 -4.75 -5.34 -15.82
C VAL A 101 -5.16 -3.90 -16.12
N ARG A 102 -5.84 -3.65 -17.24
CA ARG A 102 -6.19 -2.30 -17.70
C ARG A 102 -7.15 -1.58 -16.76
N ASP A 103 -8.11 -2.33 -16.22
CA ASP A 103 -9.17 -1.80 -15.36
C ASP A 103 -8.87 -2.00 -13.85
N VAL A 104 -7.66 -2.45 -13.51
CA VAL A 104 -7.27 -2.68 -12.11
C VAL A 104 -6.89 -1.35 -11.46
N ALA A 105 -7.79 -0.82 -10.64
CA ALA A 105 -7.62 0.47 -9.95
C ALA A 105 -6.99 0.35 -8.55
N ASP A 106 -7.00 -0.84 -7.96
CA ASP A 106 -6.67 -1.08 -6.55
C ASP A 106 -5.38 -1.89 -6.35
N ALA A 107 -4.56 -1.99 -7.40
CA ALA A 107 -3.23 -2.58 -7.38
C ALA A 107 -2.28 -1.79 -8.27
N TYR A 108 -1.00 -1.74 -7.88
CA TYR A 108 0.01 -1.01 -8.62
C TYR A 108 1.40 -1.58 -8.37
N MET A 109 2.32 -1.31 -9.30
CA MET A 109 3.74 -1.59 -9.12
C MET A 109 4.39 -0.44 -8.34
N PHE A 110 5.12 -0.78 -7.28
CA PHE A 110 6.01 0.13 -6.56
C PHE A 110 7.45 -0.20 -6.92
N GLY A 111 8.02 0.57 -7.85
CA GLY A 111 9.24 0.21 -8.54
C GLY A 111 9.08 -1.07 -9.38
N PRO A 112 10.18 -1.65 -9.87
CA PRO A 112 10.13 -2.78 -10.81
C PRO A 112 9.80 -4.15 -10.17
N SER A 113 9.62 -4.24 -8.84
CA SER A 113 9.67 -5.55 -8.15
C SER A 113 8.59 -5.78 -7.10
N LEU A 114 7.86 -4.74 -6.69
CA LEU A 114 6.84 -4.86 -5.64
C LEU A 114 5.47 -4.60 -6.24
N LEU A 115 4.64 -5.65 -6.30
CA LEU A 115 3.20 -5.52 -6.56
C LEU A 115 2.51 -5.20 -5.24
N VAL A 116 1.83 -4.06 -5.18
CA VAL A 116 1.18 -3.56 -3.97
C VAL A 116 -0.32 -3.54 -4.19
N THR A 117 -1.03 -4.24 -3.31
CA THR A 117 -2.50 -4.40 -3.34
C THR A 117 -3.08 -3.99 -1.98
N PRO A 118 -3.23 -2.69 -1.72
CA PRO A 118 -3.71 -2.20 -0.43
C PRO A 118 -5.10 -2.78 -0.11
N ILE A 119 -5.36 -3.08 1.16
CA ILE A 119 -6.72 -3.41 1.59
C ILE A 119 -7.48 -2.10 1.71
N VAL A 120 -8.30 -1.83 0.69
CA VAL A 120 -9.22 -0.71 0.61
C VAL A 120 -10.59 -1.27 0.28
N SER A 121 -11.61 -0.92 1.07
CA SER A 121 -12.99 -1.26 0.77
C SER A 121 -13.84 -0.01 0.98
N ALA A 122 -14.75 0.24 0.04
CA ALA A 122 -15.62 1.41 0.09
C ALA A 122 -16.55 1.30 1.30
N GLY A 123 -16.45 2.26 2.23
CA GLY A 123 -17.21 2.25 3.48
C GLY A 123 -16.66 1.35 4.58
N ASP A 124 -15.52 0.68 4.37
CA ASP A 124 -14.85 -0.12 5.41
C ASP A 124 -13.90 0.75 6.24
N THR A 125 -14.05 0.68 7.56
CA THR A 125 -13.19 1.33 8.56
C THR A 125 -11.88 0.56 8.81
N GLY A 126 -11.43 -0.24 7.85
CA GLY A 126 -10.24 -1.09 7.95
C GLY A 126 -10.48 -2.42 8.66
N THR A 127 -11.72 -2.91 8.67
CA THR A 127 -12.11 -4.21 9.22
C THR A 127 -11.78 -5.37 8.29
N ALA A 128 -11.70 -5.14 6.98
CA ALA A 128 -11.32 -6.17 6.04
C ALA A 128 -9.91 -6.72 6.34
N THR A 129 -9.80 -8.05 6.38
CA THR A 129 -8.55 -8.77 6.66
C THR A 129 -8.02 -9.53 5.44
N THR A 130 -8.86 -9.74 4.43
CA THR A 130 -8.54 -10.44 3.19
C THR A 130 -9.07 -9.66 1.99
N ARG A 131 -8.47 -9.88 0.82
CA ARG A 131 -8.97 -9.38 -0.46
C ARG A 131 -8.51 -10.29 -1.59
N GLU A 132 -9.24 -10.24 -2.70
CA GLU A 132 -8.77 -10.83 -3.95
C GLU A 132 -7.70 -9.93 -4.58
N VAL A 133 -6.73 -10.56 -5.25
CA VAL A 133 -5.61 -9.89 -5.90
C VAL A 133 -5.52 -10.37 -7.34
N ASN A 134 -5.54 -9.40 -8.27
CA ASN A 134 -5.29 -9.66 -9.68
C ASN A 134 -3.79 -9.65 -9.94
N PHE A 135 -3.20 -10.82 -10.12
CA PHE A 135 -1.80 -10.95 -10.49
C PHE A 135 -1.65 -10.78 -12.01
N PRO A 136 -0.80 -9.85 -12.47
CA PRO A 136 -0.41 -9.82 -13.86
C PRO A 136 0.42 -11.07 -14.18
N GLN A 137 0.53 -11.41 -15.48
CA GLN A 137 1.38 -12.50 -15.92
C GLN A 137 2.81 -12.38 -15.36
N GLY A 138 3.28 -13.43 -14.68
CA GLY A 138 4.62 -13.48 -14.08
C GLY A 138 4.69 -14.48 -12.93
N ALA A 139 5.90 -14.68 -12.40
CA ALA A 139 6.10 -15.41 -11.16
C ALA A 139 6.10 -14.44 -9.99
N TRP A 140 5.23 -14.68 -9.01
CA TRP A 140 5.06 -13.83 -7.84
C TRP A 140 5.33 -14.61 -6.55
N VAL A 141 6.00 -13.95 -5.62
CA VAL A 141 6.35 -14.49 -4.30
C VAL A 141 5.72 -13.56 -3.26
N ASP A 142 5.16 -14.16 -2.22
CA ASP A 142 4.66 -13.41 -1.07
C ASP A 142 5.83 -12.74 -0.36
N PHE A 143 5.83 -11.41 -0.35
CA PHE A 143 6.88 -10.59 0.25
C PHE A 143 7.09 -10.84 1.75
N HIS A 144 6.03 -11.18 2.49
CA HIS A 144 6.07 -11.36 3.94
C HIS A 144 6.48 -12.78 4.34
N THR A 145 5.99 -13.79 3.62
CA THR A 145 6.23 -15.19 3.97
C THR A 145 7.37 -15.83 3.20
N GLY A 146 7.78 -15.24 2.07
CA GLY A 146 8.76 -15.82 1.16
C GLY A 146 8.27 -17.09 0.45
N GLN A 147 6.98 -17.43 0.58
CA GLN A 147 6.41 -18.57 -0.11
C GLN A 147 6.14 -18.19 -1.58
N ASP A 148 6.42 -19.13 -2.49
CA ASP A 148 5.99 -19.09 -3.88
C ASP A 148 4.47 -19.22 -3.94
N ARG A 149 3.81 -18.13 -3.59
CA ARG A 149 2.38 -17.94 -3.71
C ARG A 149 2.24 -16.77 -4.66
N LEU A 150 1.96 -17.06 -5.93
CA LEU A 150 0.69 -16.75 -6.60
C LEU A 150 0.83 -16.84 -8.13
N ARG A 151 -0.28 -17.24 -8.75
CA ARG A 151 -0.40 -17.99 -10.01
C ARG A 151 -0.38 -17.11 -11.26
N VAL A 152 0.12 -17.68 -12.36
CA VAL A 152 -0.03 -17.14 -13.72
C VAL A 152 -1.45 -17.43 -14.23
N ARG A 153 -2.14 -16.44 -14.78
CA ARG A 153 -3.37 -16.64 -15.59
C ARG A 153 -2.95 -17.14 -16.97
N ARG A 154 -3.06 -18.45 -17.25
CA ARG A 154 -2.89 -19.01 -18.60
C ARG A 154 -4.26 -19.45 -19.13
N ASN A 155 -4.68 -18.92 -20.29
CA ASN A 155 -5.95 -19.29 -20.94
C ASN A 155 -7.20 -19.24 -20.04
N GLY A 156 -7.28 -18.28 -19.11
CA GLY A 156 -8.42 -18.15 -18.20
C GLY A 156 -8.52 -19.21 -17.10
N ARG A 157 -7.49 -20.07 -16.94
CA ARG A 157 -7.37 -21.02 -15.83
C ARG A 157 -6.18 -20.69 -14.93
N TRP A 158 -6.39 -20.97 -13.65
CA TRP A 158 -5.39 -20.87 -12.59
C TRP A 158 -4.65 -22.21 -12.49
N GLU A 159 -3.40 -22.27 -12.93
CA GLU A 159 -2.56 -23.48 -12.82
C GLU A 159 -1.49 -23.31 -11.74
N TYR A 160 -1.06 -24.44 -11.15
CA TYR A 160 -0.05 -24.54 -10.09
C TYR A 160 1.34 -24.73 -10.69
#